data_AF-A0A351PTQ8-F1
#
_entry.id   AF-A0A351PTQ8-F1
#
_cell.length_a   1.000
_cell.length_b   1.000
_cell.length_c   1.000
_cell.angle_alpha   90.00
_cell.angle_beta   90.00
_cell.angle_gamma   90.00
#
_symmetry.space_group_name_H-M   'P 1'
#
loop_
_entity.id
_entity.type
_entity.pdbx_description
1 polymer ?
#
loop_
_entity_poly.entity_id
_entity_poly.type
_entity_poly.pdbx_seq_one_letter_code
_entity_poly.pdbx_strand_id
1 'polypeptide(L)'
;MDNSEFVPVIQDGKIADESGHVYDLTRTIPGNIPGIMMVVIILSLVVVVFLLVQGIRRYKGHFVPFIVGILGYAYFGFIMNTLLMALLSAITRQSVTDTSSTPALVVSGFIMSSVTALGMYVCGRLMKKKYASFGDMYVMLDGYALGMIGNSLLTMYMESVIVQSINNKGGLEKVLGDVEAKTMLSYAKSYEYLYNIKESSLYISAIFNLVLVTAVVYGAVVVYAVVDNRLRAAYIWLVIGVCSIAAIINSLMSYGFVDPRIGIVIILIMGFIYIRYLMIIDKAKLGHLLKHLTDDNVLEDTSPFSRKNMEKANKKNRKLGKK
;
A
#
# COMPACT_ATOMS: atom_id res chain seq x y z
N MET A 1 10.47 -43.89 -2.98
CA MET A 1 9.40 -42.88 -2.93
C MET A 1 9.06 -42.59 -4.37
N ASP A 2 7.86 -43.01 -4.77
CA ASP A 2 7.38 -42.92 -6.13
C ASP A 2 7.20 -41.43 -6.47
N ASN A 3 7.95 -40.92 -7.45
CA ASN A 3 7.83 -39.55 -7.95
C ASN A 3 6.70 -39.48 -8.98
N SER A 4 5.52 -40.01 -8.67
CA SER A 4 4.36 -39.78 -9.51
C SER A 4 3.95 -38.32 -9.35
N GLU A 5 4.22 -37.52 -10.37
CA GLU A 5 3.79 -36.12 -10.43
C GLU A 5 2.25 -36.11 -10.31
N PHE A 6 1.71 -35.36 -9.34
CA PHE A 6 0.27 -35.24 -9.18
C PHE A 6 -0.32 -34.56 -10.42
N VAL A 7 -1.22 -35.27 -11.10
CA VAL A 7 -1.96 -34.75 -12.25
C VAL A 7 -3.37 -34.43 -11.77
N PRO A 8 -3.73 -33.16 -11.58
CA PRO A 8 -5.10 -32.81 -11.21
C PRO A 8 -6.05 -33.17 -12.35
N VAL A 9 -7.21 -33.71 -11.98
CA VAL A 9 -8.28 -34.08 -12.92
C VAL A 9 -9.51 -33.23 -12.60
N ILE A 10 -10.12 -32.67 -13.65
CA ILE A 10 -11.41 -31.98 -13.54
C ILE A 10 -12.50 -33.03 -13.69
N GLN A 11 -13.39 -33.12 -12.71
CA GLN A 11 -14.53 -34.02 -12.73
C GLN A 11 -15.76 -33.27 -12.23
N ASP A 12 -16.82 -33.24 -13.05
CA ASP A 12 -18.10 -32.59 -12.75
C ASP A 12 -17.96 -31.13 -12.27
N GLY A 13 -17.09 -30.36 -12.94
CA GLY A 13 -16.81 -28.96 -12.60
C GLY A 13 -16.06 -28.77 -11.28
N LYS A 14 -15.44 -29.82 -10.75
CA LYS A 14 -14.60 -29.77 -9.55
C LYS A 14 -13.18 -30.21 -9.86
N ILE A 15 -12.24 -29.67 -9.10
CA ILE A 15 -10.82 -30.03 -9.20
C ILE A 15 -10.25 -30.20 -7.80
N ALA A 16 -9.42 -31.21 -7.58
CA ALA A 16 -8.78 -31.48 -6.29
C ALA A 16 -7.29 -31.12 -6.34
N ASP A 17 -6.74 -30.72 -5.20
CA ASP A 17 -5.28 -30.62 -5.02
C ASP A 17 -4.68 -31.89 -4.38
N GLU A 18 -3.35 -31.89 -4.26
CA GLU A 18 -2.56 -32.97 -3.65
C GLU A 18 -2.99 -33.33 -2.22
N SER A 19 -3.61 -32.39 -1.50
CA SER A 19 -4.10 -32.59 -0.13
C SER A 19 -5.51 -33.17 -0.06
N GLY A 20 -6.17 -33.32 -1.21
CA GLY A 20 -7.56 -33.76 -1.31
C GLY A 20 -8.58 -32.64 -1.07
N HIS A 21 -8.15 -31.37 -0.99
CA HIS A 21 -9.07 -30.25 -0.94
C HIS A 21 -9.70 -30.03 -2.33
N VAL A 22 -11.02 -29.85 -2.34
CA VAL A 22 -11.81 -29.82 -3.59
C VAL A 22 -12.32 -28.42 -3.85
N TYR A 23 -11.98 -27.88 -5.01
CA TYR A 23 -12.42 -26.57 -5.49
C TYR A 23 -13.58 -26.76 -6.47
N ASP A 24 -14.70 -26.11 -6.18
CA ASP A 24 -15.86 -26.06 -7.07
C ASP A 24 -15.71 -24.90 -8.06
N LEU A 25 -15.51 -25.24 -9.33
CA LEU A 25 -15.25 -24.28 -10.41
C LEU A 25 -16.55 -23.71 -11.00
N THR A 26 -17.70 -24.28 -10.65
CA THR A 26 -19.02 -23.83 -11.12
C THR A 26 -19.65 -22.80 -10.18
N ARG A 27 -19.10 -22.69 -8.96
CA ARG A 27 -19.55 -21.75 -7.94
C ARG A 27 -19.49 -20.31 -8.43
N THR A 28 -20.53 -19.54 -8.11
CA THR A 28 -20.58 -18.09 -8.31
C THR A 28 -20.41 -17.33 -6.99
N ILE A 29 -20.14 -16.03 -7.09
CA ILE A 29 -19.92 -15.12 -5.96
C ILE A 29 -21.17 -14.25 -5.80
N PRO A 30 -21.56 -13.82 -4.57
CA PRO A 30 -22.70 -12.94 -4.39
C PRO A 30 -22.66 -11.71 -5.31
N GLY A 31 -23.76 -11.47 -6.05
CA GLY A 31 -23.79 -10.51 -7.17
C GLY A 31 -23.58 -9.04 -6.77
N ASN A 32 -23.73 -8.71 -5.49
CA ASN A 32 -23.48 -7.36 -4.95
C ASN A 32 -21.99 -7.08 -4.66
N ILE A 33 -21.14 -8.10 -4.55
CA ILE A 33 -19.71 -7.95 -4.22
C ILE A 33 -18.96 -7.02 -5.19
N PRO A 34 -19.10 -7.14 -6.53
CA PRO A 34 -18.46 -6.23 -7.46
C PRO A 34 -18.86 -4.76 -7.25
N GLY A 35 -20.15 -4.51 -6.98
CA GLY A 35 -20.66 -3.17 -6.72
C GLY A 35 -20.03 -2.56 -5.47
N ILE A 36 -19.92 -3.35 -4.40
CA ILE A 36 -19.28 -2.93 -3.14
C ILE A 36 -17.79 -2.64 -3.37
N MET A 37 -17.07 -3.50 -4.11
CA MET A 37 -15.67 -3.25 -4.48
C MET A 37 -15.54 -1.90 -5.20
N MET A 38 -16.38 -1.60 -6.19
CA MET A 38 -16.35 -0.31 -6.90
C MET A 38 -16.62 0.88 -5.98
N VAL A 39 -17.56 0.77 -5.04
CA VAL A 39 -17.81 1.81 -4.02
C VAL A 39 -16.56 2.05 -3.18
N VAL A 40 -15.88 0.99 -2.74
CA VAL A 40 -14.63 1.09 -1.96
C VAL A 40 -13.50 1.74 -2.77
N ILE A 41 -13.41 1.47 -4.08
CA ILE A 41 -12.45 2.16 -4.96
C ILE A 41 -12.71 3.66 -4.93
N ILE A 42 -13.96 4.07 -5.17
CA ILE A 42 -14.36 5.48 -5.23
C ILE A 42 -14.08 6.19 -3.91
N LEU A 43 -14.41 5.56 -2.78
CA LEU A 43 -14.13 6.10 -1.45
C LEU A 43 -12.61 6.30 -1.23
N SER A 44 -11.80 5.35 -1.68
CA SER A 44 -10.34 5.42 -1.53
C SER A 44 -9.69 6.48 -2.41
N LEU A 45 -10.29 6.80 -3.57
CA LEU A 45 -9.83 7.89 -4.44
C LEU A 45 -9.90 9.26 -3.76
N VAL A 46 -10.80 9.48 -2.80
CA VAL A 46 -10.85 10.72 -2.02
C VAL A 46 -9.52 10.98 -1.30
N VAL A 47 -8.89 9.92 -0.79
CA VAL A 47 -7.61 10.04 -0.09
C VAL A 47 -6.43 10.21 -1.05
N VAL A 48 -6.51 9.62 -2.24
CA VAL A 48 -5.56 9.93 -3.33
C VAL A 48 -5.60 11.43 -3.66
N VAL A 49 -6.80 12.01 -3.80
CA VAL A 49 -6.96 13.44 -4.05
C VAL A 49 -6.43 14.27 -2.88
N PHE A 50 -6.71 13.87 -1.64
CA PHE A 50 -6.21 14.55 -0.45
C PHE A 50 -4.67 14.59 -0.41
N LEU A 51 -3.99 13.46 -0.64
CA LEU A 51 -2.53 13.40 -0.70
C LEU A 51 -1.96 14.28 -1.82
N LEU A 52 -2.56 14.25 -3.00
CA LEU A 52 -2.16 15.11 -4.13
C LEU A 52 -2.28 16.61 -3.78
N VAL A 53 -3.40 17.00 -3.17
CA VAL A 53 -3.64 18.39 -2.76
C VAL A 53 -2.65 18.82 -1.67
N GLN A 54 -2.39 17.95 -0.67
CA GLN A 54 -1.39 18.24 0.37
C GLN A 54 0.00 18.44 -0.22
N GLY A 55 0.48 17.49 -1.03
CA GLY A 55 1.81 17.57 -1.63
C GLY A 55 2.00 18.81 -2.50
N ILE A 56 1.01 19.16 -3.32
CA ILE A 56 1.10 20.29 -4.26
C ILE A 56 0.91 21.64 -3.56
N ARG A 57 -0.06 21.77 -2.64
CA ARG A 57 -0.42 23.08 -2.04
C ARG A 57 0.23 23.36 -0.69
N ARG A 58 0.34 22.36 0.20
CA ARG A 58 0.76 22.57 1.60
C ARG A 58 2.27 22.66 1.73
N TYR A 59 2.99 21.77 1.06
CA TYR A 59 4.43 21.61 1.30
C TYR A 59 5.32 22.35 0.31
N LYS A 60 4.75 22.92 -0.77
CA LYS A 60 5.47 23.61 -1.87
C LYS A 60 6.71 22.83 -2.35
N GLY A 61 6.68 21.49 -2.24
CA GLY A 61 7.77 20.63 -2.65
C GLY A 61 7.86 20.56 -4.16
N HIS A 62 9.05 20.26 -4.66
CA HIS A 62 9.27 20.05 -6.08
C HIS A 62 8.51 18.79 -6.55
N PHE A 63 8.01 18.83 -7.77
CA PHE A 63 7.30 17.68 -8.36
C PHE A 63 8.22 16.47 -8.61
N VAL A 64 9.52 16.67 -8.80
CA VAL A 64 10.47 15.58 -9.04
C VAL A 64 10.53 14.58 -7.86
N PRO A 65 10.68 15.03 -6.59
CA PRO A 65 10.49 14.18 -5.42
C PRO A 65 9.23 13.30 -5.43
N PHE A 66 8.09 13.85 -5.87
CA PHE A 66 6.83 13.10 -5.98
C PHE A 66 6.97 11.89 -6.91
N ILE A 67 7.51 12.12 -8.11
CA ILE A 67 7.76 11.06 -9.09
C ILE A 67 8.75 10.04 -8.54
N VAL A 68 9.81 10.48 -7.86
CA VAL A 68 10.78 9.58 -7.22
C VAL A 68 10.09 8.68 -6.21
N GLY A 69 9.13 9.19 -5.44
CA GLY A 69 8.29 8.40 -4.54
C GLY A 69 7.50 7.31 -5.27
N ILE A 70 6.76 7.69 -6.32
CA ILE A 70 5.96 6.74 -7.12
C ILE A 70 6.85 5.66 -7.74
N LEU A 71 7.96 6.05 -8.37
CA LEU A 71 8.90 5.11 -8.97
C LEU A 71 9.58 4.23 -7.92
N GLY A 72 9.86 4.80 -6.75
CA GLY A 72 10.37 4.07 -5.59
C GLY A 72 9.42 2.97 -5.16
N TYR A 73 8.13 3.26 -5.06
CA TYR A 73 7.13 2.24 -4.78
C TYR A 73 7.03 1.21 -5.93
N ALA A 74 6.95 1.66 -7.19
CA ALA A 74 6.84 0.76 -8.33
C ALA A 74 8.01 -0.25 -8.41
N TYR A 75 9.24 0.21 -8.15
CA TYR A 75 10.40 -0.67 -8.17
C TYR A 75 10.49 -1.54 -6.91
N PHE A 76 10.43 -0.94 -5.72
CA PHE A 76 10.63 -1.69 -4.47
C PHE A 76 9.34 -2.38 -4.00
N GLY A 77 8.27 -1.61 -3.82
CA GLY A 77 6.99 -2.09 -3.30
C GLY A 77 6.26 -3.08 -4.23
N PHE A 78 6.46 -2.96 -5.55
CA PHE A 78 5.83 -3.85 -6.52
C PHE A 78 6.81 -4.84 -7.16
N ILE A 79 7.77 -4.40 -7.99
CA ILE A 79 8.63 -5.32 -8.76
C ILE A 79 9.49 -6.19 -7.84
N MET A 80 10.30 -5.59 -6.97
CA MET A 80 11.22 -6.32 -6.09
C MET A 80 10.48 -7.21 -5.10
N ASN A 81 9.36 -6.72 -4.55
CA ASN A 81 8.53 -7.51 -3.64
C ASN A 81 7.99 -8.77 -4.32
N THR A 82 7.39 -8.63 -5.51
CA THR A 82 6.87 -9.77 -6.29
C THR A 82 7.99 -10.75 -6.67
N LEU A 83 9.17 -10.25 -7.02
CA LEU A 83 10.33 -11.09 -7.38
C LEU A 83 10.81 -11.91 -6.17
N LEU A 84 10.87 -11.32 -4.98
CA LEU A 84 11.24 -12.02 -3.75
C LEU A 84 10.20 -13.05 -3.33
N MET A 85 8.91 -12.78 -3.51
CA MET A 85 7.85 -13.78 -3.26
C MET A 85 7.93 -14.95 -4.24
N ALA A 86 8.19 -14.67 -5.53
CA ALA A 86 8.38 -15.69 -6.53
C ALA A 86 9.62 -16.57 -6.23
N LEU A 87 10.72 -15.94 -5.81
CA LEU A 87 11.93 -16.65 -5.37
C LEU A 87 11.64 -17.53 -4.15
N LEU A 88 10.90 -17.02 -3.17
CA LEU A 88 10.54 -17.79 -1.98
C LEU A 88 9.73 -19.03 -2.34
N SER A 89 8.71 -18.89 -3.19
CA SER A 89 7.92 -20.01 -3.70
C SER A 89 8.77 -21.03 -4.45
N ALA A 90 9.72 -20.58 -5.27
CA ALA A 90 10.63 -21.47 -5.99
C ALA A 90 11.51 -22.30 -5.02
N ILE A 91 11.97 -21.71 -3.92
CA ILE A 91 12.80 -22.39 -2.92
C ILE A 91 11.97 -23.37 -2.09
N THR A 92 10.79 -22.96 -1.63
CA THR A 92 9.95 -23.80 -0.78
C THR A 92 9.23 -24.91 -1.55
N ARG A 93 9.27 -24.87 -2.89
CA ARG A 93 8.47 -25.74 -3.79
C ARG A 93 6.97 -25.74 -3.49
N GLN A 94 6.51 -24.77 -2.69
CA GLN A 94 5.11 -24.48 -2.49
C GLN A 94 4.72 -23.46 -3.55
N SER A 95 3.58 -23.66 -4.21
CA SER A 95 3.12 -22.68 -5.17
C SER A 95 2.92 -21.33 -4.48
N VAL A 96 3.13 -20.21 -5.19
CA VAL A 96 2.76 -18.86 -4.71
C VAL A 96 1.27 -18.80 -4.29
N THR A 97 0.47 -19.78 -4.71
CA THR A 97 -0.93 -19.98 -4.39
C THR A 97 -1.20 -20.83 -3.14
N ASP A 98 -0.24 -21.63 -2.66
CA ASP A 98 -0.31 -22.36 -1.37
C ASP A 98 0.04 -21.45 -0.17
N THR A 99 0.18 -20.14 -0.42
CA THR A 99 0.53 -19.10 0.56
C THR A 99 -0.56 -18.85 1.61
N SER A 100 -1.65 -19.61 1.63
CA SER A 100 -2.70 -19.52 2.65
C SER A 100 -2.27 -20.05 4.03
N SER A 101 -1.10 -20.70 4.15
CA SER A 101 -0.61 -21.12 5.47
C SER A 101 -0.17 -19.92 6.32
N THR A 102 -0.56 -19.90 7.60
CA THR A 102 -0.22 -18.82 8.55
C THR A 102 1.28 -18.46 8.55
N PRO A 103 2.23 -19.42 8.54
CA PRO A 103 3.66 -19.08 8.48
C PRO A 103 4.06 -18.35 7.18
N ALA A 104 3.50 -18.74 6.03
CA ALA A 104 3.77 -18.09 4.75
C ALA A 104 3.24 -16.65 4.71
N LEU A 105 2.07 -16.41 5.32
CA LEU A 105 1.51 -15.06 5.49
C LEU A 105 2.39 -14.17 6.38
N VAL A 106 2.99 -14.73 7.44
CA VAL A 106 3.91 -14.00 8.32
C VAL A 106 5.19 -13.62 7.59
N VAL A 107 5.81 -14.57 6.90
CA VAL A 107 7.05 -14.34 6.15
C VAL A 107 6.84 -13.32 5.02
N SER A 108 5.73 -13.44 4.29
CA SER A 108 5.42 -12.50 3.21
C SER A 108 5.17 -11.08 3.72
N GLY A 109 4.43 -10.91 4.82
CA GLY A 109 4.23 -9.60 5.44
C GLY A 109 5.53 -8.93 5.89
N PHE A 110 6.49 -9.71 6.41
CA PHE A 110 7.79 -9.22 6.82
C PHE A 110 8.68 -8.82 5.64
N ILE A 111 8.73 -9.63 4.58
CA ILE A 111 9.47 -9.30 3.35
C ILE A 111 8.92 -8.01 2.75
N MET A 112 7.60 -7.91 2.57
CA MET A 112 6.96 -6.74 1.99
C MET A 112 7.30 -5.47 2.76
N SER A 113 7.26 -5.53 4.09
CA SER A 113 7.58 -4.39 4.94
C SER A 113 9.06 -4.00 4.92
N SER A 114 9.95 -4.99 4.87
CA SER A 114 11.39 -4.77 4.78
C SER A 114 11.78 -4.11 3.46
N VAL A 115 11.23 -4.60 2.35
CA VAL A 115 11.47 -4.04 1.01
C VAL A 115 10.88 -2.64 0.89
N THR A 116 9.71 -2.41 1.48
CA THR A 116 9.07 -1.09 1.52
C THR A 116 9.94 -0.08 2.28
N ALA A 117 10.39 -0.44 3.48
CA ALA A 117 11.28 0.41 4.28
C ALA A 117 12.63 0.68 3.58
N LEU A 118 13.19 -0.33 2.92
CA LEU A 118 14.39 -0.18 2.10
C LEU A 118 14.17 0.79 0.93
N GLY A 119 13.04 0.68 0.24
CA GLY A 119 12.69 1.58 -0.86
C GLY A 119 12.60 3.03 -0.40
N MET A 120 11.94 3.29 0.73
CA MET A 120 11.91 4.62 1.34
C MET A 120 13.31 5.14 1.69
N TYR A 121 14.17 4.27 2.24
CA TYR A 121 15.54 4.63 2.61
C TYR A 121 16.38 5.00 1.39
N VAL A 122 16.32 4.20 0.32
CA VAL A 122 17.03 4.45 -0.94
C VAL A 122 16.53 5.75 -1.58
N CYS A 123 15.21 5.96 -1.66
CA CYS A 123 14.63 7.19 -2.21
C CYS A 123 15.07 8.42 -1.42
N GLY A 124 15.03 8.35 -0.09
CA GLY A 124 15.54 9.42 0.78
C GLY A 124 17.02 9.73 0.53
N ARG A 125 17.86 8.71 0.37
CA ARG A 125 19.31 8.87 0.10
C ARG A 125 19.58 9.50 -1.26
N LEU A 126 18.82 9.11 -2.29
CA LEU A 126 18.93 9.69 -3.64
C LEU A 126 18.62 11.18 -3.65
N MET A 127 17.65 11.61 -2.84
CA MET A 127 17.22 13.00 -2.79
C MET A 127 18.11 13.90 -1.93
N LYS A 128 18.77 13.36 -0.90
CA LYS A 128 19.52 14.14 0.12
C LYS A 128 20.45 15.23 -0.42
N LYS A 129 21.05 15.04 -1.61
CA LYS A 129 21.98 16.02 -2.20
C LYS A 129 21.31 17.18 -2.93
N LYS A 130 20.14 16.98 -3.53
CA LYS A 130 19.49 17.93 -4.45
C LYS A 130 18.14 18.43 -3.93
N TYR A 131 17.44 17.60 -3.15
CA TYR A 131 16.12 17.84 -2.61
C TYR A 131 16.14 17.50 -1.12
N ALA A 132 16.69 18.42 -0.32
CA ALA A 132 16.86 18.26 1.14
C ALA A 132 15.83 19.09 1.94
N SER A 133 14.94 19.80 1.25
CA SER A 133 13.86 20.53 1.90
C SER A 133 12.91 19.55 2.56
N PHE A 134 12.39 19.96 3.70
CA PHE A 134 11.31 19.27 4.38
C PHE A 134 10.10 19.03 3.46
N GLY A 135 9.71 20.03 2.66
CA GLY A 135 8.57 19.91 1.75
C GLY A 135 8.82 18.90 0.61
N ASP A 136 10.04 18.84 0.08
CA ASP A 136 10.41 17.89 -0.97
C ASP A 136 10.33 16.45 -0.49
N MET A 137 10.77 16.23 0.75
CA MET A 137 10.66 14.94 1.39
C MET A 137 9.19 14.51 1.54
N TYR A 138 8.33 15.38 2.09
CA TYR A 138 6.91 15.04 2.26
C TYR A 138 6.24 14.71 0.93
N VAL A 139 6.54 15.48 -0.11
CA VAL A 139 6.03 15.24 -1.46
C VAL A 139 6.52 13.90 -2.02
N MET A 140 7.76 13.48 -1.75
CA MET A 140 8.21 12.13 -2.10
C MET A 140 7.49 11.02 -1.33
N LEU A 141 7.18 11.26 -0.06
CA LEU A 141 6.42 10.31 0.76
C LEU A 141 4.99 10.16 0.27
N ASP A 142 4.34 11.28 -0.08
CA ASP A 142 3.02 11.28 -0.69
C ASP A 142 3.04 10.49 -2.00
N GLY A 143 4.07 10.68 -2.83
CA GLY A 143 4.26 9.90 -4.05
C GLY A 143 4.41 8.39 -3.79
N TYR A 144 5.18 8.00 -2.77
CA TYR A 144 5.35 6.58 -2.40
C TYR A 144 4.05 5.96 -1.90
N ALA A 145 3.33 6.66 -1.01
CA ALA A 145 2.03 6.23 -0.49
C ALA A 145 0.97 6.16 -1.61
N LEU A 146 0.99 7.09 -2.55
CA LEU A 146 0.11 7.09 -3.72
C LEU A 146 0.38 5.91 -4.65
N GLY A 147 1.65 5.52 -4.84
CA GLY A 147 2.00 4.28 -5.55
C GLY A 147 1.38 3.05 -4.88
N MET A 148 1.45 2.98 -3.55
CA MET A 148 0.88 1.89 -2.76
C MET A 148 -0.64 1.80 -2.85
N ILE A 149 -1.33 2.93 -2.70
CA ILE A 149 -2.78 2.99 -2.88
C ILE A 149 -3.14 2.64 -4.32
N GLY A 150 -2.42 3.20 -5.30
CA GLY A 150 -2.66 2.95 -6.72
C GLY A 150 -2.60 1.47 -7.06
N ASN A 151 -1.59 0.74 -6.57
CA ASN A 151 -1.50 -0.70 -6.74
C ASN A 151 -2.65 -1.44 -6.05
N SER A 152 -2.99 -1.07 -4.82
CA SER A 152 -4.10 -1.71 -4.08
C SER A 152 -5.45 -1.51 -4.79
N LEU A 153 -5.71 -0.32 -5.33
CA LEU A 153 -6.92 -0.01 -6.09
C LEU A 153 -6.95 -0.71 -7.44
N LEU A 154 -5.81 -0.80 -8.12
CA LEU A 154 -5.70 -1.54 -9.38
C LEU A 154 -5.98 -3.02 -9.17
N THR A 155 -5.41 -3.63 -8.12
CA THR A 155 -5.67 -5.03 -7.77
C THR A 155 -7.16 -5.26 -7.48
N MET A 156 -7.78 -4.42 -6.65
CA MET A 156 -9.20 -4.56 -6.33
C MET A 156 -10.11 -4.33 -7.55
N TYR A 157 -9.72 -3.45 -8.47
CA TYR A 157 -10.42 -3.28 -9.74
C TYR A 157 -10.35 -4.56 -10.59
N MET A 158 -9.16 -5.15 -10.75
CA MET A 158 -8.97 -6.39 -11.50
C MET A 158 -9.76 -7.55 -10.88
N GLU A 159 -9.77 -7.67 -9.55
CA GLU A 159 -10.59 -8.64 -8.81
C GLU A 159 -12.08 -8.43 -9.10
N SER A 160 -12.57 -7.19 -9.09
CA SER A 160 -13.97 -6.90 -9.39
C SER A 160 -14.39 -7.34 -10.80
N VAL A 161 -13.47 -7.26 -11.78
CA VAL A 161 -13.71 -7.72 -13.16
C VAL A 161 -13.73 -9.25 -13.22
N ILE A 162 -12.85 -9.92 -12.48
CA ILE A 162 -12.83 -11.39 -12.36
C ILE A 162 -14.13 -11.88 -11.73
N VAL A 163 -14.57 -11.29 -10.62
CA VAL A 163 -15.82 -11.65 -9.95
C VAL A 163 -17.02 -11.47 -10.89
N GLN A 164 -17.09 -10.36 -11.61
CA GLN A 164 -18.14 -10.14 -12.63
C GLN A 164 -18.09 -11.20 -13.73
N SER A 165 -16.89 -11.57 -14.19
CA SER A 165 -16.72 -12.59 -15.23
C SER A 165 -17.19 -13.97 -14.75
N ILE A 166 -16.83 -14.37 -13.53
CA ILE A 166 -17.28 -15.62 -12.89
C ILE A 166 -18.80 -15.63 -12.79
N ASN A 167 -19.41 -14.54 -12.33
CA ASN A 167 -20.85 -14.44 -12.16
C ASN A 167 -21.60 -14.47 -13.50
N ASN A 168 -21.13 -13.73 -14.50
CA ASN A 168 -21.77 -13.64 -15.81
C ASN A 168 -21.67 -14.94 -16.62
N LYS A 169 -20.55 -15.66 -16.50
CA LYS A 169 -20.36 -16.94 -17.18
C LYS A 169 -20.86 -18.14 -16.38
N GLY A 170 -21.17 -17.96 -15.09
CA GLY A 170 -21.68 -19.01 -14.21
C GLY A 170 -20.60 -20.00 -13.78
N GLY A 171 -19.43 -19.49 -13.38
CA GLY A 171 -18.32 -20.29 -12.84
C GLY A 171 -16.95 -19.93 -13.43
N LEU A 172 -15.90 -20.17 -12.65
CA LEU A 172 -14.49 -20.00 -13.05
C LEU A 172 -14.10 -20.92 -14.21
N GLU A 173 -14.65 -22.13 -14.28
CA GLU A 173 -14.41 -23.09 -15.37
C GLU A 173 -14.71 -22.46 -16.74
N LYS A 174 -15.88 -21.82 -16.87
CA LYS A 174 -16.32 -21.18 -18.11
C LYS A 174 -15.61 -19.87 -18.41
N VAL A 175 -15.09 -19.19 -17.39
CA VAL A 175 -14.26 -17.99 -17.56
C VAL A 175 -12.96 -18.36 -18.25
N LEU A 176 -12.33 -19.42 -17.75
CA LEU A 176 -11.02 -19.88 -18.18
C LEU A 176 -11.08 -20.70 -19.49
N GLY A 177 -12.15 -21.48 -19.70
CA GLY A 177 -12.31 -22.31 -20.91
C GLY A 177 -11.33 -23.47 -20.93
N ASP A 178 -10.80 -23.80 -22.12
CA ASP A 178 -9.93 -24.96 -22.36
C ASP A 178 -8.47 -24.69 -21.92
N VAL A 179 -8.25 -24.55 -20.61
CA VAL A 179 -6.90 -24.49 -20.01
C VAL A 179 -6.54 -25.83 -19.38
N GLU A 180 -5.23 -26.09 -19.32
CA GLU A 180 -4.71 -27.29 -18.65
C GLU A 180 -5.16 -27.35 -17.18
N ALA A 181 -5.50 -28.55 -16.70
CA ALA A 181 -6.02 -28.76 -15.35
C ALA A 181 -5.07 -28.23 -14.26
N LYS A 182 -3.75 -28.33 -14.45
CA LYS A 182 -2.74 -27.77 -13.54
C LYS A 182 -2.85 -26.25 -13.44
N THR A 183 -3.05 -25.58 -14.57
CA THR A 183 -3.28 -24.13 -14.63
C THR A 183 -4.62 -23.75 -14.00
N MET A 184 -5.68 -24.52 -14.27
CA MET A 184 -7.00 -24.31 -13.68
C MET A 184 -6.98 -24.45 -12.16
N LEU A 185 -6.26 -25.44 -11.62
CA LEU A 185 -6.06 -25.59 -10.18
C LEU A 185 -5.35 -24.39 -9.56
N SER A 186 -4.32 -23.86 -10.23
CA SER A 186 -3.61 -22.67 -9.75
C SER A 186 -4.51 -21.44 -9.68
N TYR A 187 -5.38 -21.22 -10.68
CA TYR A 187 -6.36 -20.14 -10.63
C TYR A 187 -7.45 -20.38 -9.57
N ALA A 188 -7.93 -21.62 -9.43
CA ALA A 188 -8.91 -21.98 -8.41
C ALA A 188 -8.40 -21.68 -6.99
N LYS A 189 -7.14 -22.06 -6.70
CA LYS A 189 -6.42 -21.69 -5.48
C LYS A 189 -6.29 -20.18 -5.31
N SER A 190 -5.85 -19.49 -6.36
CA SER A 190 -5.64 -18.04 -6.34
C SER A 190 -6.91 -17.26 -5.98
N TYR A 191 -8.06 -17.71 -6.46
CA TYR A 191 -9.34 -17.00 -6.33
C TYR A 191 -10.26 -17.58 -5.25
N GLU A 192 -9.84 -18.62 -4.53
CA GLU A 192 -10.66 -19.26 -3.51
C GLU A 192 -11.16 -18.26 -2.45
N TYR A 193 -10.29 -17.34 -2.03
CA TYR A 193 -10.64 -16.33 -1.04
C TYR A 193 -11.82 -15.44 -1.49
N LEU A 194 -11.97 -15.19 -2.80
CA LEU A 194 -13.05 -14.33 -3.35
C LEU A 194 -14.44 -14.91 -3.06
N TYR A 195 -14.56 -16.25 -2.97
CA TYR A 195 -15.83 -16.92 -2.68
C TYR A 195 -16.23 -16.83 -1.20
N ASN A 196 -15.30 -16.49 -0.32
CA ASN A 196 -15.50 -16.42 1.12
C ASN A 196 -15.48 -14.97 1.66
N ILE A 197 -15.43 -13.97 0.75
CA ILE A 197 -15.48 -12.56 1.13
C ILE A 197 -16.81 -12.24 1.79
N LYS A 198 -16.74 -11.70 3.01
CA LYS A 198 -17.88 -11.07 3.67
C LYS A 198 -18.00 -9.63 3.20
N GLU A 199 -19.20 -9.15 2.90
CA GLU A 199 -19.41 -7.76 2.48
C GLU A 199 -18.78 -6.73 3.44
N SER A 200 -18.89 -6.99 4.75
CA SER A 200 -18.29 -6.13 5.77
C SER A 200 -16.76 -6.06 5.69
N SER A 201 -16.08 -7.11 5.19
CA SER A 201 -14.62 -7.09 5.05
C SER A 201 -14.16 -6.11 3.99
N LEU A 202 -14.96 -5.88 2.93
CA LEU A 202 -14.65 -4.92 1.87
C LEU A 202 -14.75 -3.47 2.35
N TYR A 203 -15.77 -3.14 3.13
CA TYR A 203 -15.87 -1.79 3.72
C TYR A 203 -14.76 -1.54 4.75
N ILE A 204 -14.39 -2.58 5.50
CA ILE A 204 -13.31 -2.52 6.50
C ILE A 204 -11.93 -2.40 5.81
N SER A 205 -11.72 -3.04 4.66
CA SER A 205 -10.46 -2.93 3.91
C SER A 205 -10.22 -1.51 3.38
N ALA A 206 -11.29 -0.78 3.05
CA ALA A 206 -11.21 0.65 2.72
C ALA A 206 -10.54 1.45 3.85
N ILE A 207 -11.06 1.30 5.07
CA ILE A 207 -10.57 2.00 6.25
C ILE A 207 -9.15 1.53 6.61
N PHE A 208 -8.87 0.23 6.44
CA PHE A 208 -7.53 -0.31 6.61
C PHE A 208 -6.51 0.36 5.69
N ASN A 209 -6.81 0.49 4.39
CA ASN A 209 -5.93 1.16 3.43
C ASN A 209 -5.62 2.60 3.87
N LEU A 210 -6.60 3.32 4.41
CA LEU A 210 -6.41 4.68 4.92
C LEU A 210 -5.46 4.74 6.12
N VAL A 211 -5.62 3.82 7.07
CA VAL A 211 -4.76 3.74 8.26
C VAL A 211 -3.34 3.33 7.87
N LEU A 212 -3.20 2.35 6.99
CA LEU A 212 -1.91 1.87 6.50
C LEU A 212 -1.14 2.97 5.77
N VAL A 213 -1.81 3.73 4.89
CA VAL A 213 -1.23 4.89 4.20
C VAL A 213 -0.72 5.91 5.20
N THR A 214 -1.54 6.24 6.19
CA THR A 214 -1.16 7.18 7.24
C THR A 214 0.07 6.67 7.99
N ALA A 215 0.08 5.40 8.39
CA ALA A 215 1.21 4.76 9.07
C ALA A 215 2.49 4.74 8.21
N VAL A 216 2.37 4.48 6.91
CA VAL A 216 3.49 4.49 5.96
C VAL A 216 4.06 5.90 5.80
N VAL A 217 3.21 6.92 5.65
CA VAL A 217 3.65 8.33 5.59
C VAL A 217 4.45 8.68 6.86
N TYR A 218 3.93 8.35 8.04
CA TYR A 218 4.63 8.59 9.30
C TYR A 218 5.90 7.75 9.47
N GLY A 219 5.90 6.49 9.05
CA GLY A 219 7.09 5.63 9.12
C GLY A 219 8.18 6.08 8.17
N ALA A 220 7.80 6.64 7.04
CA ALA A 220 8.76 7.19 6.11
C ALA A 220 9.41 8.49 6.63
N VAL A 221 8.73 9.25 7.50
CA VAL A 221 9.36 10.36 8.25
C VAL A 221 10.50 9.86 9.13
N VAL A 222 10.30 8.72 9.81
CA VAL A 222 11.35 8.07 10.61
C VAL A 222 12.52 7.65 9.74
N VAL A 223 12.25 6.98 8.62
CA VAL A 223 13.29 6.52 7.68
C VAL A 223 14.12 7.70 7.17
N TYR A 224 13.48 8.82 6.85
CA TYR A 224 14.22 10.02 6.45
C TYR A 224 15.05 10.61 7.58
N ALA A 225 14.52 10.71 8.80
CA ALA A 225 15.29 11.19 9.94
C ALA A 225 16.54 10.31 10.19
N VAL A 226 16.49 9.02 9.84
CA VAL A 226 17.66 8.15 9.78
C VAL A 226 18.60 8.53 8.62
N VAL A 227 18.08 8.73 7.40
CA VAL A 227 18.87 9.18 6.24
C VAL A 227 19.59 10.50 6.49
N ASP A 228 18.95 11.42 7.22
CA ASP A 228 19.52 12.71 7.61
C ASP A 228 20.43 12.64 8.85
N ASN A 229 20.71 11.42 9.35
CA ASN A 229 21.55 11.16 10.52
C ASN A 229 21.02 11.77 11.84
N ARG A 230 19.72 12.10 11.93
CA ARG A 230 19.07 12.61 13.14
C ARG A 230 18.63 11.49 14.08
N LEU A 231 18.33 10.33 13.50
CA LEU A 231 18.00 9.09 14.22
C LEU A 231 19.00 7.99 13.88
N ARG A 232 19.15 7.03 14.81
CA ARG A 232 19.97 5.83 14.60
C ARG A 232 19.29 4.91 13.57
N ALA A 233 20.08 4.19 12.79
CA ALA A 233 19.56 3.21 11.82
C ALA A 233 18.63 2.15 12.44
N ALA A 234 18.78 1.86 13.73
CA ALA A 234 17.91 0.95 14.47
C ALA A 234 16.41 1.34 14.41
N TYR A 235 16.07 2.62 14.23
CA TYR A 235 14.68 3.06 14.10
C TYR A 235 13.99 2.59 12.81
N ILE A 236 14.75 2.14 11.80
CA ILE A 236 14.16 1.50 10.61
C ILE A 236 13.47 0.18 11.01
N TRP A 237 14.00 -0.57 11.98
CA TRP A 237 13.38 -1.80 12.46
C TRP A 237 11.99 -1.58 13.07
N LEU A 238 11.77 -0.42 13.69
CA LEU A 238 10.47 -0.04 14.21
C LEU A 238 9.45 0.21 13.09
N VAL A 239 9.87 0.83 11.98
CA VAL A 239 9.04 0.98 10.78
C VAL A 239 8.71 -0.38 10.17
N ILE A 240 9.71 -1.26 10.04
CA ILE A 240 9.53 -2.62 9.51
C ILE A 240 8.55 -3.40 10.38
N GLY A 241 8.72 -3.40 11.71
CA GLY A 241 7.86 -4.17 12.61
C GLY A 241 6.39 -3.74 12.55
N VAL A 242 6.14 -2.42 12.56
CA VAL A 242 4.79 -1.83 12.49
C VAL A 242 4.12 -2.15 11.14
N CYS A 243 4.83 -1.96 10.03
CA CYS A 243 4.31 -2.29 8.71
C CYS A 243 4.08 -3.81 8.56
N SER A 244 4.95 -4.64 9.15
CA SER A 244 4.83 -6.11 9.08
C SER A 244 3.58 -6.58 9.79
N ILE A 245 3.33 -6.08 11.00
CA ILE A 245 2.11 -6.42 11.76
C ILE A 245 0.86 -6.01 10.96
N ALA A 246 0.84 -4.80 10.37
CA ALA A 246 -0.28 -4.35 9.55
C ALA A 246 -0.52 -5.26 8.33
N ALA A 247 0.56 -5.60 7.61
CA ALA A 247 0.52 -6.48 6.45
C ALA A 247 0.02 -7.89 6.82
N ILE A 248 0.52 -8.45 7.91
CA ILE A 248 0.15 -9.79 8.39
C ILE A 248 -1.33 -9.83 8.78
N ILE A 249 -1.79 -8.85 9.57
CA ILE A 249 -3.21 -8.80 9.98
C ILE A 249 -4.10 -8.66 8.75
N ASN A 250 -3.72 -7.83 7.77
CA ASN A 250 -4.47 -7.72 6.52
C ASN A 250 -4.59 -9.05 5.79
N SER A 251 -3.48 -9.76 5.63
CA SER A 251 -3.50 -11.09 5.01
C SER A 251 -4.38 -12.06 5.80
N LEU A 252 -4.27 -12.10 7.14
CA LEU A 252 -5.09 -12.97 7.97
C LEU A 252 -6.60 -12.66 7.86
N MET A 253 -6.97 -11.39 7.70
CA MET A 253 -8.36 -11.00 7.44
C MET A 253 -8.83 -11.45 6.05
N SER A 254 -8.01 -11.28 5.01
CA SER A 254 -8.35 -11.65 3.63
C SER A 254 -8.55 -13.16 3.45
N TYR A 255 -7.78 -13.98 4.17
CA TYR A 255 -7.92 -15.45 4.17
C TYR A 255 -8.91 -15.97 5.23
N GLY A 256 -9.59 -15.09 5.97
CA GLY A 256 -10.64 -15.47 6.92
C GLY A 256 -10.14 -16.07 8.25
N PHE A 257 -8.84 -16.02 8.53
CA PHE A 257 -8.28 -16.47 9.81
C PHE A 257 -8.61 -15.52 10.97
N VAL A 258 -8.83 -14.24 10.69
CA VAL A 258 -9.17 -13.21 11.67
C VAL A 258 -10.43 -12.48 11.23
N ASP A 259 -11.37 -12.26 12.17
CA ASP A 259 -12.55 -11.46 11.88
C ASP A 259 -12.12 -10.03 11.51
N PRO A 260 -12.59 -9.46 10.37
CA PRO A 260 -12.20 -8.12 9.93
C PRO A 260 -12.43 -7.04 10.99
N ARG A 261 -13.46 -7.17 11.83
CA ARG A 261 -13.79 -6.22 12.90
C ARG A 261 -12.73 -6.25 14.02
N ILE A 262 -12.17 -7.42 14.30
CA ILE A 262 -11.11 -7.58 15.29
C ILE A 262 -9.79 -7.05 14.70
N GLY A 263 -9.47 -7.44 13.46
CA GLY A 263 -8.24 -7.02 12.80
C GLY A 263 -8.11 -5.51 12.70
N ILE A 264 -9.18 -4.81 12.31
CA ILE A 264 -9.15 -3.33 12.22
C ILE A 264 -8.93 -2.65 13.58
N VAL A 265 -9.51 -3.18 14.66
CA VAL A 265 -9.29 -2.63 16.01
C VAL A 265 -7.82 -2.77 16.41
N ILE A 266 -7.19 -3.91 16.13
CA ILE A 266 -5.76 -4.12 16.39
C ILE A 266 -4.91 -3.12 15.61
N ILE A 267 -5.21 -2.93 14.32
CA ILE A 267 -4.49 -2.00 13.45
C ILE A 267 -4.66 -0.55 13.91
N LEU A 268 -5.87 -0.14 14.32
CA LEU A 268 -6.13 1.21 14.83
C LEU A 268 -5.39 1.48 16.14
N ILE A 269 -5.42 0.53 17.08
CA ILE A 269 -4.70 0.65 18.36
C ILE A 269 -3.20 0.74 18.10
N MET A 270 -2.66 -0.13 17.25
CA MET A 270 -1.24 -0.14 16.92
C MET A 270 -0.83 1.15 16.18
N GLY A 271 -1.64 1.64 15.24
CA GLY A 271 -1.43 2.93 14.57
C GLY A 271 -1.45 4.10 15.55
N PHE A 272 -2.36 4.11 16.52
CA PHE A 272 -2.40 5.15 17.55
C PHE A 272 -1.17 5.12 18.45
N ILE A 273 -0.78 3.94 18.93
CA ILE A 273 0.46 3.74 19.71
C ILE A 273 1.66 4.19 18.91
N TYR A 274 1.72 3.85 17.63
CA TYR A 274 2.80 4.23 16.73
C TYR A 274 2.91 5.74 16.57
N ILE A 275 1.81 6.42 16.21
CA ILE A 275 1.77 7.88 16.05
C ILE A 275 2.14 8.57 17.38
N ARG A 276 1.61 8.08 18.51
CA ARG A 276 1.98 8.58 19.85
C ARG A 276 3.47 8.40 20.12
N TYR A 277 4.02 7.23 19.83
CA TYR A 277 5.43 6.94 20.01
C TYR A 277 6.30 7.87 19.17
N LEU A 278 5.94 8.11 17.91
CA LEU A 278 6.63 9.07 17.04
C LEU A 278 6.59 10.50 17.56
N MET A 279 5.47 10.92 18.15
CA MET A 279 5.37 12.23 18.82
C MET A 279 6.22 12.32 20.10
N ILE A 280 6.55 11.18 20.72
CA ILE A 280 7.43 11.08 21.91
C ILE A 280 8.91 10.99 21.52
N ILE A 281 9.25 10.46 20.33
CA ILE A 281 10.63 10.49 19.79
C ILE A 281 11.02 11.96 19.59
N ASP A 282 11.55 12.53 20.67
CA ASP A 282 12.19 13.81 20.88
C ASP A 282 11.66 14.98 20.03
N LYS A 283 10.84 15.85 20.66
CA LYS A 283 10.50 17.19 20.12
C LYS A 283 11.76 17.99 19.72
N ALA A 284 12.95 17.70 20.24
CA ALA A 284 14.18 18.35 19.77
C ALA A 284 14.72 17.79 18.44
N LYS A 285 14.46 16.52 18.09
CA LYS A 285 15.01 15.86 16.87
C LYS A 285 14.01 15.78 15.71
N LEU A 286 12.73 15.63 16.03
CA LEU A 286 11.61 15.57 15.08
C LEU A 286 10.66 16.76 15.21
N GLY A 287 10.78 17.61 16.23
CA GLY A 287 9.73 18.60 16.53
C GLY A 287 9.45 19.60 15.43
N HIS A 288 10.44 20.11 14.68
CA HIS A 288 10.14 20.98 13.54
C HIS A 288 9.54 20.21 12.34
N LEU A 289 9.88 18.92 12.20
CA LEU A 289 9.30 18.04 11.18
C LEU A 289 7.82 17.77 11.50
N LEU A 290 7.51 17.49 12.77
CA LEU A 290 6.14 17.24 13.24
C LEU A 290 5.31 18.53 13.33
N LYS A 291 5.92 19.70 13.61
CA LYS A 291 5.19 20.97 13.74
C LYS A 291 4.51 21.40 12.43
N HIS A 292 5.10 21.08 11.27
CA HIS A 292 4.47 21.33 9.96
C HIS A 292 3.34 20.34 9.59
N LEU A 293 3.19 19.24 10.33
CA LEU A 293 2.03 18.35 10.24
C LEU A 293 0.85 18.85 11.08
N THR A 294 1.10 19.66 12.12
CA THR A 294 0.07 20.15 13.05
C THR A 294 -0.28 21.64 12.92
N ASP A 295 0.58 22.47 12.30
CA ASP A 295 0.27 23.89 12.09
C ASP A 295 -0.54 24.09 10.79
N ASP A 296 -1.76 24.60 10.93
CA ASP A 296 -2.66 25.03 9.84
C ASP A 296 -2.34 26.44 9.31
N ASN A 297 -1.34 27.13 9.89
CA ASN A 297 -1.05 28.54 9.62
C ASN A 297 0.10 28.78 8.61
N VAL A 298 0.14 28.04 7.50
CA VAL A 298 1.08 28.33 6.39
C VAL A 298 0.31 28.76 5.14
N LEU A 299 -0.48 29.82 5.29
CA LEU A 299 -1.06 30.59 4.17
C LEU A 299 -0.33 31.92 3.93
N GLU A 300 0.90 32.08 4.41
CA GLU A 300 1.74 33.17 3.90
C GLU A 300 2.44 32.73 2.61
N ASP A 301 1.87 33.21 1.50
CA ASP A 301 2.38 33.09 0.14
C ASP A 301 3.74 33.80 -0.01
N THR A 302 4.81 33.09 0.35
CA THR A 302 6.20 33.48 0.13
C THR A 302 6.74 33.01 -1.23
N SER A 303 5.89 32.85 -2.25
CA SER A 303 6.38 32.53 -3.60
C SER A 303 7.31 33.64 -4.12
N PRO A 304 8.43 33.31 -4.81
CA PRO A 304 9.33 34.32 -5.39
C PRO A 304 8.63 35.20 -6.45
N PHE A 305 7.47 34.76 -6.96
CA PHE A 305 6.61 35.53 -7.85
C PHE A 305 5.86 36.65 -7.10
N SER A 306 5.36 36.38 -5.89
CA SER A 306 4.73 37.38 -5.01
C SER A 306 5.73 38.45 -4.54
N ARG A 307 6.95 38.06 -4.15
CA ARG A 307 8.02 39.01 -3.76
C ARG A 307 8.43 39.96 -4.89
N LYS A 308 8.57 39.48 -6.13
CA LYS A 308 8.90 40.33 -7.28
C LYS A 308 7.80 41.35 -7.59
N ASN A 309 6.54 40.98 -7.39
CA ASN A 309 5.40 41.87 -7.60
C ASN A 309 5.26 42.89 -6.46
N MET A 310 5.52 42.50 -5.21
CA MET A 310 5.59 43.44 -4.08
C MET A 310 6.77 44.41 -4.18
N GLU A 311 7.96 43.97 -4.62
CA GLU A 311 9.10 44.86 -4.85
C GLU A 311 8.84 45.84 -6.00
N LYS A 312 8.17 45.40 -7.07
CA LYS A 312 7.75 46.27 -8.17
C LYS A 312 6.69 47.29 -7.71
N ALA A 313 5.73 46.86 -6.88
CA ALA A 313 4.72 47.76 -6.31
C ALA A 313 5.34 48.80 -5.35
N ASN A 314 6.27 48.39 -4.48
CA ASN A 314 6.98 49.30 -3.57
C ASN A 314 7.92 50.27 -4.30
N LYS A 315 8.57 49.84 -5.39
CA LYS A 315 9.34 50.76 -6.25
C LYS A 315 8.46 51.74 -7.01
N LYS A 316 7.25 51.34 -7.42
CA LYS A 316 6.27 52.22 -8.08
C LYS A 316 5.72 53.27 -7.12
N ASN A 317 5.40 52.89 -5.88
CA ASN A 317 4.90 53.82 -4.86
C ASN A 317 5.97 54.80 -4.34
N ARG A 318 7.24 54.38 -4.24
CA ARG A 318 8.36 55.31 -3.93
C ARG A 318 8.62 56.36 -5.01
N LYS A 319 8.21 56.11 -6.26
CA LYS A 319 8.30 57.10 -7.36
C LYS A 319 7.10 58.05 -7.42
N LEU A 320 5.97 57.69 -6.83
CA LEU A 320 4.76 58.51 -6.79
C LEU A 320 4.71 59.46 -5.57
N GLY A 321 5.44 59.16 -4.50
CA GLY A 321 5.59 60.03 -3.32
C GLY A 321 6.72 61.06 -3.39
N LYS A 322 7.23 61.39 -4.60
CA LYS A 322 8.30 62.38 -4.84
C LYS A 322 7.91 63.44 -5.88
N LYS A 323 6.63 63.81 -5.93
CA LYS A 323 6.17 65.04 -6.61
C LYS A 323 5.51 65.95 -5.59
#